data_AF-A0A7C2LN98-F1
#
_entry.id   AF-A0A7C2LN98-F1
#
_cell.length_a   1.000
_cell.length_b   1.000
_cell.length_c   1.000
_cell.angle_alpha   90.00
_cell.angle_beta   90.00
_cell.angle_gamma   90.00
#
_symmetry.space_group_name_H-M   'P 1'
#
loop_
_entity.id
_entity.type
_entity.pdbx_description
1 polymer ?
#
loop_
_entity_poly.entity_id
_entity_poly.type
_entity_poly.pdbx_seq_one_letter_code
_entity_poly.pdbx_strand_id
1 'polypeptide(L)'
;MTRLGVAAGVAVGVLAGRAVGQSALVQSPNLQGVWAPPAGHAVFVFSHRFEVLPGGDELFVVPTLGLGVGLGRGLATGLTFTSNAEAVPRNLAGNETELWVAGARVLGRWAIGPRLAYNRAARSWDGAMGLRFDAGAAQLFGEARAFQRLFGGGPGAAMAAGVGLRLTPYLALVGDVGRAVLGDSLPRAAWSAGLALALPGTPHTLALYATNSGATTLQGASRAKAIGPEPVRYGFLFTTPLGSREQWRCLLRPGPTPPQDTGAAVRVALRQVAFVPARVRVQVGQTVEWVNEDPTVHTVTTDDRTWSSPLLREGERFRHRFDRPGRFRVHCEPHPQMRMIIEVQPTPIGVDAVAVRRGDRT
;
A
#
# COMPACT_ATOMS: atom_id res chain seq x y z
N MET A 1 28.59 -40.80 15.04
CA MET A 1 28.53 -39.38 15.46
C MET A 1 29.24 -38.54 14.40
N THR A 2 28.51 -37.90 13.49
CA THR A 2 29.09 -36.93 12.56
C THR A 2 28.01 -35.91 12.21
N ARG A 3 28.11 -34.73 12.82
CA ARG A 3 27.23 -33.58 12.58
C ARG A 3 27.63 -32.97 11.24
N LEU A 4 26.79 -33.10 10.21
CA LEU A 4 26.85 -32.24 9.02
C LEU A 4 25.92 -31.05 9.27
N GLY A 5 26.53 -29.94 9.68
CA GLY A 5 25.87 -28.66 9.78
C GLY A 5 25.55 -28.12 8.39
N VAL A 6 24.27 -27.99 8.06
CA VAL A 6 23.82 -27.23 6.90
C VAL A 6 23.74 -25.77 7.33
N ALA A 7 24.84 -25.05 7.17
CA ALA A 7 24.84 -23.59 7.20
C ALA A 7 24.28 -23.09 5.86
N ALA A 8 22.97 -22.82 5.81
CA ALA A 8 22.35 -22.12 4.70
C ALA A 8 22.73 -20.63 4.78
N GLY A 9 23.89 -20.28 4.22
CA GLY A 9 24.27 -18.89 3.98
C GLY A 9 23.43 -18.31 2.87
N VAL A 10 22.38 -17.55 3.21
CA VAL A 10 21.67 -16.71 2.24
C VAL A 10 22.46 -15.42 2.08
N ALA A 11 23.28 -15.37 1.02
CA ALA A 11 23.93 -14.13 0.60
C ALA A 11 22.85 -13.13 0.13
N VAL A 12 22.48 -12.19 1.00
CA VAL A 12 21.66 -11.03 0.62
C VAL A 12 22.54 -10.06 -0.17
N GLY A 13 22.68 -10.31 -1.47
CA GLY A 13 23.38 -9.42 -2.38
C GLY A 13 22.62 -8.11 -2.59
N VAL A 14 23.12 -7.03 -2.00
CA VAL A 14 22.63 -5.66 -2.25
C VAL A 14 23.07 -5.25 -3.65
N LEU A 15 22.15 -5.28 -4.61
CA LEU A 15 22.41 -4.82 -5.97
C LEU A 15 21.32 -3.82 -6.40
N ALA A 16 21.77 -2.64 -6.83
CA ALA A 16 20.95 -1.47 -7.12
C ALA A 16 19.86 -1.74 -8.18
N GLY A 17 18.64 -1.28 -7.90
CA GLY A 17 17.48 -1.31 -8.79
C GLY A 17 16.33 -0.46 -8.22
N ARG A 18 15.50 0.12 -9.09
CA ARG A 18 14.33 0.92 -8.68
C ARG A 18 13.28 0.00 -8.06
N ALA A 19 12.98 0.19 -6.78
CA ALA A 19 11.89 -0.49 -6.09
C ALA A 19 10.56 0.15 -6.50
N VAL A 20 9.86 -0.49 -7.45
CA VAL A 20 8.43 -0.24 -7.69
C VAL A 20 7.71 -1.44 -7.10
N GLY A 21 6.99 -1.24 -6.00
CA GLY A 21 6.22 -2.30 -5.35
C GLY A 21 5.23 -2.92 -6.35
N GLN A 22 5.04 -4.24 -6.27
CA GLN A 22 3.97 -4.95 -6.98
C GLN A 22 2.66 -4.18 -6.81
N SER A 23 1.87 -4.09 -7.88
CA SER A 23 0.50 -3.63 -7.74
C SER A 23 -0.26 -4.63 -6.87
N ALA A 24 -0.71 -4.20 -5.70
CA ALA A 24 -1.50 -5.03 -4.78
C ALA A 24 -2.80 -5.54 -5.44
N LEU A 25 -3.23 -4.91 -6.55
CA LEU A 25 -4.40 -5.30 -7.35
C LEU A 25 -4.32 -6.73 -7.89
N VAL A 26 -3.13 -7.29 -8.07
CA VAL A 26 -2.94 -8.63 -8.66
C VAL A 26 -2.25 -9.58 -7.68
N GLN A 27 -2.27 -9.25 -6.39
CA GLN A 27 -1.82 -10.16 -5.36
C GLN A 27 -2.90 -11.21 -5.09
N SER A 28 -2.53 -12.49 -5.19
CA SER A 28 -3.44 -13.58 -4.87
C SER A 28 -3.42 -13.89 -3.36
N PRO A 29 -4.52 -14.39 -2.78
CA PRO A 29 -4.66 -14.58 -1.34
C PRO A 29 -3.67 -15.54 -0.66
N ASN A 30 -3.08 -16.52 -1.36
CA ASN A 30 -2.18 -17.49 -0.74
C ASN A 30 -0.71 -17.30 -1.11
N LEU A 31 -0.37 -16.32 -1.96
CA LEU A 31 1.02 -16.02 -2.31
C LEU A 31 1.50 -14.78 -1.54
N GLN A 32 2.77 -14.79 -1.12
CA GLN A 32 3.34 -13.63 -0.44
C GLN A 32 3.57 -12.47 -1.41
N GLY A 33 3.74 -12.80 -2.70
CA GLY A 33 4.06 -11.85 -3.76
C GLY A 33 5.52 -11.43 -3.76
N VAL A 34 5.86 -10.56 -4.72
CA VAL A 34 7.19 -9.99 -4.90
C VAL A 34 7.10 -8.48 -4.73
N TRP A 35 7.10 -8.04 -3.47
CA TRP A 35 6.91 -6.62 -3.16
C TRP A 35 7.62 -6.20 -1.88
N ALA A 36 8.01 -4.93 -1.87
CA ALA A 36 8.52 -4.23 -0.70
C ALA A 36 8.06 -2.77 -0.80
N PRO A 37 7.45 -2.20 0.26
CA PRO A 37 7.07 -0.81 0.25
C PRO A 37 8.32 0.10 0.17
N PRO A 38 8.19 1.34 -0.34
CA PRO A 38 9.28 2.29 -0.36
C PRO A 38 9.84 2.57 1.04
N ALA A 39 11.06 3.09 1.12
CA ALA A 39 11.70 3.43 2.40
C ALA A 39 10.78 4.30 3.27
N GLY A 40 10.63 3.93 4.55
CA GLY A 40 9.81 4.65 5.52
C GLY A 40 8.30 4.58 5.29
N HIS A 41 7.83 3.85 4.28
CA HIS A 41 6.40 3.65 4.04
C HIS A 41 5.90 2.44 4.80
N ALA A 42 4.86 2.63 5.59
CA ALA A 42 4.16 1.57 6.28
C ALA A 42 3.04 1.01 5.39
N VAL A 43 2.75 -0.28 5.58
CA VAL A 43 1.64 -0.98 4.93
C VAL A 43 0.92 -1.80 5.97
N PHE A 44 -0.40 -1.79 5.90
CA PHE A 44 -1.25 -2.69 6.65
C PHE A 44 -1.96 -3.62 5.67
N VAL A 45 -2.00 -4.91 6.01
CA VAL A 45 -2.67 -5.94 5.20
C VAL A 45 -3.63 -6.67 6.12
N PHE A 46 -4.90 -6.69 5.78
CA PHE A 46 -5.92 -7.40 6.53
C PHE A 46 -6.56 -8.45 5.64
N SER A 47 -6.36 -9.72 6.00
CA SER A 47 -7.09 -10.83 5.42
C SER A 47 -8.11 -11.32 6.42
N HIS A 48 -9.36 -11.48 6.02
CA HIS A 48 -10.37 -12.12 6.84
C HIS A 48 -10.96 -13.29 6.10
N ARG A 49 -10.89 -14.48 6.69
CA ARG A 49 -11.44 -15.71 6.13
C ARG A 49 -12.53 -16.24 7.04
N PHE A 50 -13.63 -16.70 6.47
CA PHE A 50 -14.76 -17.19 7.24
C PHE A 50 -15.50 -18.34 6.55
N GLU A 51 -16.19 -19.13 7.38
CA GLU A 51 -17.11 -20.19 6.97
C GLU A 51 -18.49 -19.85 7.52
N VAL A 52 -19.52 -20.04 6.71
CA VAL A 52 -20.91 -19.96 7.17
C VAL A 52 -21.28 -21.33 7.68
N LEU A 53 -21.60 -21.45 8.96
CA LEU A 53 -21.93 -22.74 9.58
C LEU A 53 -23.33 -23.19 9.15
N PRO A 54 -23.59 -24.51 9.08
CA PRO A 54 -24.93 -25.04 8.83
C PRO A 54 -25.94 -24.46 9.83
N GLY A 55 -26.97 -23.78 9.31
CA GLY A 55 -27.92 -23.01 10.13
C GLY A 55 -27.83 -21.50 9.93
N GLY A 56 -26.73 -20.97 9.38
CA GLY A 56 -26.60 -19.57 8.92
C GLY A 56 -26.34 -18.53 10.01
N ASP A 57 -26.50 -18.89 11.28
CA ASP A 57 -26.45 -17.94 12.41
C ASP A 57 -25.05 -17.80 13.05
N GLU A 58 -24.10 -18.67 12.68
CA GLU A 58 -22.74 -18.66 13.22
C GLU A 58 -21.67 -18.62 12.12
N LEU A 59 -20.57 -17.90 12.41
CA LEU A 59 -19.43 -17.75 11.53
C LEU A 59 -18.16 -18.27 12.23
N PHE A 60 -17.49 -19.22 11.60
CA PHE A 60 -16.11 -19.54 11.97
C PHE A 60 -15.19 -18.55 11.26
N VAL A 61 -14.33 -17.84 12.00
CA VAL A 61 -13.50 -16.75 11.45
C VAL A 61 -12.01 -16.92 11.76
N VAL A 62 -11.19 -16.61 10.76
CA VAL A 62 -9.72 -16.67 10.81
C VAL A 62 -9.17 -15.36 10.22
N PRO A 63 -9.08 -14.28 11.02
CA PRO A 63 -8.46 -13.03 10.60
C PRO A 63 -6.94 -13.12 10.67
N THR A 64 -6.29 -12.52 9.67
CA THR A 64 -4.85 -12.31 9.59
C THR A 64 -4.54 -10.83 9.41
N LEU A 65 -3.77 -10.26 10.33
CA LEU A 65 -3.32 -8.88 10.37
C LEU A 65 -1.83 -8.82 10.06
N GLY A 66 -1.46 -8.08 9.04
CA GLY A 66 -0.09 -7.83 8.62
C GLY A 66 0.28 -6.37 8.75
N LEU A 67 1.44 -6.08 9.33
CA LEU A 67 2.05 -4.76 9.34
C LEU A 67 3.47 -4.87 8.80
N GLY A 68 3.81 -4.01 7.84
CA GLY A 68 5.13 -3.96 7.24
C GLY A 68 5.65 -2.54 7.08
N VAL A 69 6.97 -2.40 7.02
CA VAL A 69 7.63 -1.12 6.74
C VAL A 69 8.77 -1.32 5.76
N GLY A 70 8.91 -0.37 4.83
CA GLY A 70 9.99 -0.37 3.86
C GLY A 70 11.28 0.15 4.47
N LEU A 71 12.36 -0.60 4.28
CA LEU A 71 13.71 -0.25 4.76
C LEU A 71 14.55 0.43 3.66
N GLY A 72 14.02 0.51 2.44
CA GLY A 72 14.73 1.02 1.27
C GLY A 72 15.51 -0.07 0.54
N ARG A 73 16.03 0.25 -0.66
CA ARG A 73 16.71 -0.71 -1.56
C ARG A 73 15.91 -1.98 -1.85
N GLY A 74 14.57 -1.87 -1.85
CA GLY A 74 13.68 -3.02 -2.06
C GLY A 74 13.59 -3.98 -0.88
N LEU A 75 14.04 -3.58 0.32
CA LEU A 75 13.91 -4.37 1.55
C LEU A 75 12.73 -3.90 2.39
N ALA A 76 12.12 -4.84 3.11
CA ALA A 76 11.02 -4.61 4.02
C ALA A 76 11.12 -5.56 5.21
N THR A 77 10.50 -5.17 6.32
CA THR A 77 10.32 -6.02 7.49
C THR A 77 8.91 -5.85 8.04
N GLY A 78 8.43 -6.84 8.78
CA GLY A 78 7.12 -6.77 9.36
C GLY A 78 6.73 -7.95 10.22
N LEU A 79 5.45 -7.94 10.56
CA LEU A 79 4.78 -8.91 11.41
C LEU A 79 3.47 -9.32 10.73
N THR A 80 3.18 -10.61 10.74
CA THR A 80 1.87 -11.15 10.37
C THR A 80 1.34 -11.93 11.56
N PHE A 81 0.12 -11.63 11.98
CA PHE A 81 -0.57 -12.29 13.08
C PHE A 81 -1.88 -12.89 12.57
N THR A 82 -2.09 -14.18 12.78
CA THR A 82 -3.35 -14.86 12.51
C THR A 82 -3.93 -15.40 13.80
N SER A 83 -5.18 -15.04 14.12
CA SER A 83 -5.91 -15.72 15.20
C SER A 83 -6.63 -16.95 14.67
N ASN A 84 -6.94 -17.90 15.55
CA ASN A 84 -7.60 -19.15 15.18
C ASN A 84 -6.88 -19.90 14.05
N ALA A 85 -5.54 -19.83 14.03
CA ALA A 85 -4.70 -20.44 13.03
C ALA A 85 -4.71 -21.97 13.15
N GLU A 86 -4.50 -22.62 12.00
CA GLU A 86 -4.57 -24.08 11.83
C GLU A 86 -3.27 -24.69 11.33
N ALA A 87 -2.19 -23.89 11.34
CA ALA A 87 -0.90 -24.34 10.86
C ALA A 87 -0.36 -25.51 11.70
N VAL A 88 -0.58 -25.51 13.02
CA VAL A 88 0.02 -26.51 13.93
C VAL A 88 -1.04 -27.42 14.54
N PRO A 89 -1.06 -28.74 14.25
CA PRO A 89 -2.06 -29.68 14.76
C PRO A 89 -2.12 -29.82 16.29
N ARG A 90 -1.03 -29.53 16.99
CA ARG A 90 -1.00 -29.56 18.47
C ARG A 90 -1.56 -28.30 19.13
N ASN A 91 -1.87 -27.27 18.34
CA ASN A 91 -2.39 -25.99 18.80
C ASN A 91 -3.42 -25.47 17.79
N LEU A 92 -4.39 -26.34 17.48
CA LEU A 92 -5.52 -26.03 16.61
C LEU A 92 -6.32 -24.86 17.20
N ALA A 93 -6.71 -23.91 16.35
CA ALA A 93 -7.33 -22.64 16.73
C ALA A 93 -6.46 -21.75 17.64
N GLY A 94 -5.15 -22.01 17.73
CA GLY A 94 -4.19 -21.13 18.40
C GLY A 94 -3.80 -19.92 17.55
N ASN A 95 -2.99 -19.03 18.10
CA ASN A 95 -2.48 -17.88 17.35
C ASN A 95 -1.17 -18.21 16.62
N GLU A 96 -1.05 -17.76 15.37
CA GLU A 96 0.15 -17.84 14.57
C GLU A 96 0.74 -16.44 14.40
N THR A 97 2.03 -16.29 14.65
CA THR A 97 2.73 -15.02 14.49
C THR A 97 4.00 -15.25 13.70
N GLU A 98 4.14 -14.50 12.61
CA GLU A 98 5.26 -14.57 11.67
C GLU A 98 5.98 -13.22 11.67
N LEU A 99 7.20 -13.18 12.21
CA LEU A 99 8.09 -12.03 12.02
C LEU A 99 8.89 -12.27 10.75
N TRP A 100 8.94 -11.30 9.84
CA TRP A 100 9.52 -11.51 8.52
C TRP A 100 10.38 -10.35 8.05
N VAL A 101 11.37 -10.68 7.22
CA VAL A 101 12.11 -9.75 6.37
C VAL A 101 11.94 -10.21 4.93
N ALA A 102 11.67 -9.27 4.04
CA ALA A 102 11.45 -9.52 2.63
C ALA A 102 12.31 -8.60 1.77
N GLY A 103 12.69 -9.09 0.59
CA GLY A 103 13.26 -8.31 -0.47
C GLY A 103 12.37 -8.37 -1.70
N ALA A 104 12.46 -7.35 -2.56
CA ALA A 104 11.83 -7.37 -3.88
C ALA A 104 12.74 -6.68 -4.89
N ARG A 105 12.93 -7.31 -6.04
CA ARG A 105 13.70 -6.75 -7.14
C ARG A 105 13.05 -7.02 -8.47
N VAL A 106 12.88 -5.97 -9.27
CA VAL A 106 12.36 -6.04 -10.64
C VAL A 106 13.53 -6.07 -11.63
N LEU A 107 13.47 -7.02 -12.57
CA LEU A 107 14.48 -7.34 -13.58
C LEU A 107 13.79 -7.39 -14.96
N GLY A 108 13.41 -6.22 -15.48
CA GLY A 108 12.63 -6.11 -16.70
C GLY A 108 11.22 -6.69 -16.52
N ARG A 109 10.89 -7.73 -17.30
CA ARG A 109 9.60 -8.44 -17.19
C ARG A 109 9.53 -9.41 -16.01
N TRP A 110 10.65 -9.65 -15.34
CA TRP A 110 10.73 -10.55 -14.20
C TRP A 110 10.80 -9.77 -12.89
N ALA A 111 10.39 -10.36 -11.79
CA ALA A 111 10.77 -9.92 -10.46
C ALA A 111 11.01 -11.10 -9.53
N ILE A 112 11.93 -10.95 -8.59
CA ILE A 112 12.25 -11.93 -7.56
C ILE A 112 12.05 -11.34 -6.18
N GLY A 113 11.57 -12.17 -5.25
CA GLY A 113 11.23 -11.75 -3.89
C GLY A 113 11.60 -12.78 -2.84
N PRO A 114 12.79 -12.72 -2.24
CA PRO A 114 13.13 -13.56 -1.10
C PRO A 114 12.38 -13.09 0.15
N ARG A 115 11.91 -14.04 0.96
CA ARG A 115 11.33 -13.81 2.29
C ARG A 115 11.95 -14.78 3.28
N LEU A 116 12.35 -14.28 4.43
CA LEU A 116 12.72 -15.07 5.59
C LEU A 116 11.78 -14.71 6.72
N ALA A 117 11.30 -15.72 7.43
CA ALA A 117 10.32 -15.56 8.47
C ALA A 117 10.57 -16.49 9.66
N TYR A 118 10.19 -16.06 10.85
CA TYR A 118 10.12 -16.92 12.02
C TYR A 118 8.67 -17.08 12.47
N ASN A 119 8.19 -18.31 12.41
CA ASN A 119 6.84 -18.69 12.80
C ASN A 119 6.82 -19.15 14.27
N ARG A 120 6.15 -18.39 15.13
CA ARG A 120 6.11 -18.67 16.57
C ARG A 120 5.29 -19.91 16.93
N ALA A 121 4.21 -20.18 16.21
CA ALA A 121 3.35 -21.33 16.48
C ALA A 121 4.09 -22.64 16.19
N ALA A 122 4.74 -22.73 15.03
CA ALA A 122 5.51 -23.90 14.62
C ALA A 122 6.92 -23.96 15.24
N ARG A 123 7.40 -22.83 15.83
CA ARG A 123 8.79 -22.62 16.24
C ARG A 123 9.75 -22.93 15.10
N SER A 124 9.48 -22.34 13.94
CA SER A 124 10.12 -22.67 12.66
C SER A 124 10.72 -21.43 12.02
N TRP A 125 11.96 -21.54 11.56
CA TRP A 125 12.47 -20.66 10.52
C TRP A 125 11.93 -21.12 9.16
N ASP A 126 11.24 -20.21 8.48
CA ASP A 126 10.57 -20.44 7.21
C ASP A 126 11.14 -19.48 6.17
N GLY A 127 11.25 -19.95 4.93
CA GLY A 127 11.74 -19.17 3.81
C GLY A 127 10.85 -19.31 2.60
N ALA A 128 10.78 -18.25 1.80
CA ALA A 128 10.15 -18.30 0.49
C ALA A 128 10.97 -17.54 -0.55
N MET A 129 10.91 -17.99 -1.80
CA MET A 129 11.41 -17.30 -2.97
C MET A 129 10.26 -17.12 -3.95
N GLY A 130 9.76 -15.89 -4.04
CA GLY A 130 8.76 -15.50 -5.02
C GLY A 130 9.39 -15.14 -6.36
N LEU A 131 8.70 -15.49 -7.43
CA LEU A 131 9.00 -15.11 -8.81
C LEU A 131 7.73 -14.52 -9.43
N ARG A 132 7.89 -13.47 -10.21
CA ARG A 132 6.81 -12.83 -10.95
C ARG A 132 7.24 -12.60 -12.39
N PHE A 133 6.34 -12.83 -13.33
CA PHE A 133 6.53 -12.53 -14.74
C PHE A 133 5.40 -11.68 -15.30
N ASP A 134 5.75 -10.59 -15.99
CA ASP A 134 4.83 -9.68 -16.66
C ASP A 134 4.55 -10.12 -18.10
N ALA A 135 3.28 -10.43 -18.39
CA ALA A 135 2.77 -10.86 -19.70
C ALA A 135 1.59 -9.99 -20.15
N GLY A 136 1.84 -8.70 -20.33
CA GLY A 136 0.82 -7.73 -20.75
C GLY A 136 -0.23 -7.52 -19.65
N ALA A 137 -1.49 -7.87 -19.94
CA ALA A 137 -2.58 -7.80 -18.96
C ALA A 137 -2.50 -8.90 -17.89
N ALA A 138 -1.75 -9.97 -18.15
CA ALA A 138 -1.56 -11.07 -17.21
C ALA A 138 -0.23 -10.94 -16.46
N GLN A 139 -0.25 -11.30 -15.18
CA GLN A 139 0.94 -11.53 -14.36
C GLN A 139 0.92 -12.97 -13.87
N LEU A 140 2.06 -13.64 -14.03
CA LEU A 140 2.26 -15.01 -13.54
C LEU A 140 3.12 -14.97 -12.29
N PHE A 141 2.79 -15.83 -11.33
CA PHE A 141 3.48 -15.94 -10.06
C PHE A 141 3.93 -17.38 -9.83
N GLY A 142 5.11 -17.53 -9.23
CA GLY A 142 5.62 -18.78 -8.69
C GLY A 142 6.25 -18.54 -7.33
N GLU A 143 6.14 -19.49 -6.41
CA GLU A 143 6.74 -19.38 -5.08
C GLU A 143 7.21 -20.74 -4.60
N ALA A 144 8.50 -20.82 -4.25
CA ALA A 144 9.08 -21.98 -3.57
C ALA A 144 9.26 -21.66 -2.09
N ARG A 145 8.87 -22.58 -1.21
CA ARG A 145 8.91 -22.41 0.25
C ARG A 145 9.68 -23.53 0.91
N ALA A 146 10.42 -23.21 1.96
CA ALA A 146 11.14 -24.16 2.79
C ALA A 146 10.85 -23.88 4.26
N PHE A 147 10.75 -24.95 5.06
CA PHE A 147 10.35 -24.88 6.46
C PHE A 147 11.31 -25.71 7.29
N GLN A 148 11.83 -25.15 8.37
CA GLN A 148 12.60 -25.91 9.35
C GLN A 148 11.72 -26.94 10.06
N ARG A 149 10.48 -26.56 10.40
CA ARG A 149 9.49 -27.36 11.10
C ARG A 149 8.10 -27.11 10.50
N LEU A 150 7.83 -27.76 9.38
CA LEU A 150 6.53 -27.67 8.71
C LEU A 150 5.43 -28.18 9.67
N PHE A 151 4.47 -27.31 9.97
CA PHE A 151 3.33 -27.58 10.86
C PHE A 151 3.74 -28.03 12.27
N GLY A 152 4.90 -27.57 12.74
CA GLY A 152 5.49 -27.94 14.04
C GLY A 152 6.17 -29.32 14.06
N GLY A 153 6.16 -30.04 12.93
CA GLY A 153 6.82 -31.31 12.73
C GLY A 153 8.29 -31.17 12.31
N GLY A 154 8.70 -31.97 11.33
CA GLY A 154 10.04 -31.97 10.74
C GLY A 154 10.21 -30.97 9.60
N PRO A 155 11.38 -30.99 8.91
CA PRO A 155 11.61 -30.13 7.77
C PRO A 155 10.62 -30.41 6.65
N GLY A 156 10.29 -29.39 5.88
CA GLY A 156 9.36 -29.51 4.77
C GLY A 156 9.60 -28.46 3.68
N ALA A 157 8.89 -28.63 2.58
CA ALA A 157 8.93 -27.71 1.46
C ALA A 157 7.56 -27.63 0.80
N ALA A 158 7.25 -26.48 0.19
CA ALA A 158 6.03 -26.28 -0.59
C ALA A 158 6.33 -25.51 -1.88
N MET A 159 5.47 -25.70 -2.87
CA MET A 159 5.49 -24.92 -4.10
C MET A 159 4.10 -24.37 -4.37
N ALA A 160 4.03 -23.18 -4.94
CA ALA A 160 2.79 -22.55 -5.35
C ALA A 160 2.98 -21.76 -6.65
N ALA A 161 1.89 -21.59 -7.38
CA ALA A 161 1.83 -20.80 -8.59
C ALA A 161 0.50 -20.04 -8.63
N GLY A 162 0.46 -18.93 -9.37
CA GLY A 162 -0.75 -18.13 -9.50
C GLY A 162 -0.75 -17.26 -10.73
N VAL A 163 -1.91 -16.64 -10.97
CA VAL A 163 -2.13 -15.70 -12.07
C VAL A 163 -2.97 -14.52 -11.57
N GLY A 164 -2.61 -13.33 -12.04
CA GLY A 164 -3.43 -12.13 -11.92
C GLY A 164 -3.71 -11.58 -13.31
N LEU A 165 -4.99 -11.46 -13.69
CA LEU A 165 -5.41 -10.92 -14.97
C LEU A 165 -6.08 -9.56 -14.73
N ARG A 166 -5.42 -8.49 -15.17
CA ARG A 166 -5.97 -7.14 -15.11
C ARG A 166 -6.99 -6.97 -16.22
N LEU A 167 -8.25 -6.75 -15.84
CA LEU A 167 -9.35 -6.48 -16.77
C LEU A 167 -9.46 -4.98 -17.06
N THR A 168 -9.29 -4.15 -16.04
CA THR A 168 -9.28 -2.69 -16.14
C THR A 168 -8.22 -2.11 -15.20
N PRO A 169 -7.95 -0.79 -15.21
CA PRO A 169 -7.08 -0.19 -14.20
C PRO A 169 -7.53 -0.40 -12.75
N TYR A 170 -8.81 -0.74 -12.54
CA TYR A 170 -9.43 -0.89 -11.21
C TYR A 170 -9.88 -2.31 -10.88
N LEU A 171 -9.81 -3.23 -11.84
CA LEU A 171 -10.38 -4.58 -11.71
C LEU A 171 -9.41 -5.64 -12.21
N ALA A 172 -9.23 -6.69 -11.42
CA ALA A 172 -8.48 -7.86 -11.81
C ALA A 172 -9.14 -9.15 -11.30
N LEU A 173 -8.88 -10.25 -12.00
CA LEU A 173 -9.10 -11.61 -11.51
C LEU A 173 -7.78 -12.13 -10.95
N VAL A 174 -7.82 -12.80 -9.81
CA VAL A 174 -6.64 -13.41 -9.19
C VAL A 174 -6.94 -14.84 -8.80
N GLY A 175 -5.92 -15.70 -8.88
CA GLY A 175 -6.02 -17.06 -8.38
C GLY A 175 -4.66 -17.71 -8.20
N ASP A 176 -4.60 -18.67 -7.29
CA ASP A 176 -3.42 -19.45 -7.01
C ASP A 176 -3.73 -20.89 -6.62
N VAL A 177 -2.71 -21.73 -6.74
CA VAL A 177 -2.70 -23.10 -6.26
C VAL A 177 -1.32 -23.40 -5.69
N GLY A 178 -1.26 -24.15 -4.60
CA GLY A 178 -0.01 -24.55 -3.97
C GLY A 178 -0.17 -25.78 -3.10
N ARG A 179 0.96 -26.41 -2.78
CA ARG A 179 0.99 -27.63 -1.99
C ARG A 179 2.33 -27.81 -1.29
N ALA A 180 2.30 -28.35 -0.07
CA ALA A 180 3.45 -28.96 0.57
C ALA A 180 3.91 -30.21 -0.22
N VAL A 181 5.11 -30.14 -0.78
CA VAL A 181 5.72 -31.20 -1.60
C VAL A 181 6.63 -32.12 -0.77
N LEU A 182 7.01 -31.70 0.43
CA LEU A 182 7.80 -32.47 1.39
C LEU A 182 7.31 -32.17 2.80
N GLY A 183 7.22 -33.21 3.65
CA GLY A 183 6.93 -33.08 5.08
C GLY A 183 5.45 -33.04 5.45
N ASP A 184 4.54 -33.09 4.47
CA ASP A 184 3.10 -33.23 4.69
C ASP A 184 2.56 -34.42 3.89
N SER A 185 1.82 -35.30 4.55
CA SER A 185 1.20 -36.49 3.96
C SER A 185 -0.22 -36.21 3.46
N LEU A 186 -0.78 -35.03 3.73
CA LEU A 186 -2.13 -34.69 3.28
C LEU A 186 -2.17 -34.44 1.77
N PRO A 187 -3.16 -34.99 1.04
CA PRO A 187 -3.18 -34.97 -0.41
C PRO A 187 -3.70 -33.66 -1.02
N ARG A 188 -4.35 -32.79 -0.24
CA ARG A 188 -5.13 -31.65 -0.78
C ARG A 188 -4.27 -30.41 -0.98
N ALA A 189 -4.21 -29.92 -2.22
CA ALA A 189 -3.63 -28.62 -2.55
C ALA A 189 -4.42 -27.48 -1.89
N ALA A 190 -3.71 -26.42 -1.50
CA ALA A 190 -4.26 -25.11 -1.23
C ALA A 190 -4.60 -24.42 -2.56
N TRP A 191 -5.71 -23.70 -2.63
CA TRP A 191 -6.06 -22.86 -3.76
C TRP A 191 -6.82 -21.62 -3.29
N SER A 192 -6.77 -20.56 -4.09
CA SER A 192 -7.68 -19.43 -3.95
C SER A 192 -8.06 -18.85 -5.32
N ALA A 193 -9.21 -18.20 -5.38
CA ALA A 193 -9.67 -17.46 -6.54
C ALA A 193 -10.48 -16.26 -6.07
N GLY A 194 -10.34 -15.12 -6.74
CA GLY A 194 -11.00 -13.90 -6.31
C GLY A 194 -11.02 -12.78 -7.34
N LEU A 195 -11.82 -11.77 -7.00
CA LEU A 195 -11.92 -10.50 -7.69
C LEU A 195 -11.17 -9.46 -6.90
N ALA A 196 -10.22 -8.79 -7.52
CA ALA A 196 -9.44 -7.74 -6.89
C ALA A 196 -9.80 -6.36 -7.48
N LEU A 197 -9.93 -5.40 -6.58
CA LEU A 197 -10.41 -4.04 -6.83
C LEU A 197 -9.36 -3.04 -6.36
N ALA A 198 -9.02 -2.07 -7.20
CA ALA A 198 -8.31 -0.88 -6.77
C ALA A 198 -9.35 0.20 -6.47
N LEU A 199 -9.28 0.81 -5.27
CA LEU A 199 -10.26 1.80 -4.85
C LEU A 199 -9.92 3.16 -5.50
N PRO A 200 -10.76 3.69 -6.40
CA PRO A 200 -10.46 4.92 -7.13
C PRO A 200 -10.11 6.08 -6.20
N GLY A 201 -9.10 6.87 -6.60
CA GLY A 201 -8.64 8.02 -5.82
C GLY A 201 -7.79 7.66 -4.59
N THR A 202 -7.51 6.38 -4.34
CA THR A 202 -6.71 5.94 -3.19
C THR A 202 -5.68 4.86 -3.59
N PRO A 203 -4.62 4.63 -2.80
CA PRO A 203 -3.66 3.56 -3.05
C PRO A 203 -4.12 2.18 -2.52
N HIS A 204 -5.36 2.06 -2.03
CA HIS A 204 -5.89 0.85 -1.39
C HIS A 204 -6.39 -0.16 -2.40
N THR A 205 -6.30 -1.44 -2.03
CA THR A 205 -6.88 -2.53 -2.83
C THR A 205 -7.66 -3.50 -1.95
N LEU A 206 -8.77 -4.01 -2.48
CA LEU A 206 -9.63 -5.00 -1.84
C LEU A 206 -9.78 -6.20 -2.78
N ALA A 207 -9.45 -7.40 -2.33
CA ALA A 207 -9.84 -8.62 -3.02
C ALA A 207 -10.96 -9.32 -2.26
N LEU A 208 -12.01 -9.74 -2.94
CA LEU A 208 -13.01 -10.68 -2.43
C LEU A 208 -12.68 -12.04 -3.01
N TYR A 209 -12.60 -13.08 -2.18
CA TYR A 209 -12.09 -14.37 -2.63
C TYR A 209 -12.73 -15.56 -1.94
N ALA A 210 -12.60 -16.72 -2.59
CA ALA A 210 -12.78 -18.04 -2.02
C ALA A 210 -11.41 -18.73 -1.91
N THR A 211 -11.20 -19.52 -0.86
CA THR A 211 -9.98 -20.29 -0.62
C THR A 211 -10.29 -21.54 0.18
N ASN A 212 -9.50 -22.59 0.03
CA ASN A 212 -9.56 -23.73 0.94
C ASN A 212 -8.42 -23.75 1.96
N SER A 213 -7.56 -22.73 2.02
CA SER A 213 -6.39 -22.68 2.91
C SER A 213 -6.68 -22.02 4.25
N GLY A 214 -5.85 -22.34 5.26
CA GLY A 214 -6.07 -21.92 6.65
C GLY A 214 -5.86 -20.43 6.89
N ALA A 215 -4.66 -19.94 6.59
CA ALA A 215 -4.22 -18.56 6.80
C ALA A 215 -3.32 -18.06 5.65
N THR A 216 -2.94 -16.78 5.66
CA THR A 216 -2.03 -16.19 4.66
C THR A 216 -0.54 -16.28 5.03
N THR A 217 -0.20 -16.85 6.18
CA THR A 217 1.19 -17.14 6.59
C THR A 217 1.84 -18.18 5.68
N LEU A 218 3.17 -18.26 5.66
CA LEU A 218 3.87 -19.21 4.78
C LEU A 218 3.41 -20.65 4.99
N GLN A 219 3.20 -21.06 6.24
CA GLN A 219 2.68 -22.40 6.55
C GLN A 219 1.19 -22.50 6.27
N GLY A 220 0.38 -21.56 6.77
CA GLY A 220 -1.08 -21.58 6.62
C GLY A 220 -1.56 -21.58 5.17
N ALA A 221 -0.78 -20.99 4.26
CA ALA A 221 -1.04 -20.94 2.83
C ALA A 221 -0.50 -22.15 2.04
N SER A 222 0.19 -23.10 2.69
CA SER A 222 0.86 -24.23 2.02
C SER A 222 0.04 -25.52 1.97
N ARG A 223 -1.13 -25.55 2.62
CA ARG A 223 -2.06 -26.68 2.58
C ARG A 223 -3.51 -26.23 2.70
N ALA A 224 -4.42 -27.14 2.37
CA ALA A 224 -5.82 -26.99 2.73
C ALA A 224 -5.98 -26.86 4.26
N LYS A 225 -7.00 -26.10 4.68
CA LYS A 225 -7.37 -25.88 6.08
C LYS A 225 -7.59 -27.21 6.81
N ALA A 226 -7.31 -27.23 8.11
CA ALA A 226 -7.36 -28.44 8.94
C ALA A 226 -8.66 -28.57 9.75
N ILE A 227 -9.36 -27.46 10.00
CA ILE A 227 -10.59 -27.39 10.80
C ILE A 227 -11.68 -26.65 10.01
N GLY A 228 -12.93 -26.75 10.47
CA GLY A 228 -14.08 -26.07 9.91
C GLY A 228 -14.96 -27.04 9.12
N PRO A 229 -16.29 -26.97 9.28
CA PRO A 229 -17.20 -27.94 8.68
C PRO A 229 -17.26 -27.82 7.16
N GLU A 230 -17.02 -26.62 6.60
CA GLU A 230 -17.17 -26.39 5.17
C GLU A 230 -15.84 -26.53 4.44
N PRO A 231 -15.78 -27.08 3.22
CA PRO A 231 -14.51 -27.26 2.51
C PRO A 231 -13.87 -25.95 2.01
N VAL A 232 -14.63 -24.85 1.98
CA VAL A 232 -14.26 -23.57 1.39
C VAL A 232 -14.49 -22.44 2.39
N ARG A 233 -13.56 -21.50 2.42
CA ARG A 233 -13.67 -20.21 3.10
C ARG A 233 -13.91 -19.10 2.10
N TYR A 234 -14.77 -18.18 2.48
CA TYR A 234 -14.92 -16.90 1.80
C TYR A 234 -14.20 -15.83 2.60
N GLY A 235 -13.88 -14.72 1.95
CA GLY A 235 -13.12 -13.71 2.63
C GLY A 235 -12.78 -12.52 1.79
N PHE A 236 -12.01 -11.64 2.43
CA PHE A 236 -11.41 -10.52 1.76
C PHE A 236 -9.94 -10.33 2.13
N LEU A 237 -9.19 -9.66 1.26
CA LEU A 237 -7.83 -9.19 1.48
C LEU A 237 -7.82 -7.68 1.20
N PHE A 238 -7.62 -6.88 2.24
CA PHE A 238 -7.54 -5.43 2.14
C PHE A 238 -6.09 -4.99 2.37
N THR A 239 -5.50 -4.33 1.39
CA THR A 239 -4.14 -3.78 1.47
C THR A 239 -4.18 -2.27 1.52
N THR A 240 -3.56 -1.72 2.56
CA THR A 240 -3.64 -0.32 2.95
C THR A 240 -2.23 0.24 3.09
N PRO A 241 -1.69 0.87 2.04
CA PRO A 241 -0.50 1.69 2.17
C PRO A 241 -0.80 2.84 3.12
N LEU A 242 -0.16 2.82 4.29
CA LEU A 242 -0.33 3.81 5.34
C LEU A 242 0.52 5.07 5.10
N GLY A 243 1.32 5.08 4.03
CA GLY A 243 2.16 6.23 3.69
C GLY A 243 3.46 6.30 4.50
N SER A 244 4.17 7.43 4.36
CA SER A 244 5.49 7.68 4.93
C SER A 244 5.44 8.29 6.32
N ARG A 245 6.56 8.22 7.05
CA ARG A 245 6.75 8.93 8.32
C ARG A 245 6.45 10.43 8.21
N GLU A 246 6.82 11.06 7.09
CA GLU A 246 6.58 12.49 6.85
C GLU A 246 5.08 12.79 6.72
N GLN A 247 4.31 11.93 6.07
CA GLN A 247 2.85 12.05 6.00
C GLN A 247 2.21 11.92 7.39
N TRP A 248 2.63 10.94 8.20
CA TRP A 248 2.14 10.81 9.59
C TRP A 248 2.54 12.01 10.48
N ARG A 249 3.75 12.53 10.30
CA ARG A 249 4.19 13.76 10.98
C ARG A 249 3.35 14.96 10.57
N CYS A 250 2.98 15.06 9.30
CA CYS A 250 2.04 16.08 8.83
C CYS A 250 0.71 15.94 9.59
N LEU A 251 0.11 14.73 9.59
CA LEU A 251 -1.18 14.44 10.24
C LEU A 251 -1.25 14.80 11.74
N LEU A 252 -0.13 14.66 12.44
CA LEU A 252 -0.04 14.88 13.88
C LEU A 252 0.48 16.27 14.26
N ARG A 253 0.84 17.13 13.30
CA ARG A 253 1.25 18.51 13.60
C ARG A 253 0.03 19.34 14.03
N PRO A 254 0.13 20.13 15.12
CA PRO A 254 -0.84 21.16 15.43
C PRO A 254 -0.97 22.13 14.25
N GLY A 255 -2.19 22.48 13.86
CA GLY A 255 -2.41 23.56 12.90
C GLY A 255 -2.01 24.89 13.54
N PRO A 256 -1.29 25.78 12.84
CA PRO A 256 -1.09 27.14 13.30
C PRO A 256 -2.39 27.93 13.18
N THR A 257 -2.46 28.94 14.02
CA THR A 257 -3.54 29.91 14.06
C THR A 257 -3.62 30.64 12.70
N PRO A 258 -4.80 30.74 12.07
CA PRO A 258 -4.94 31.43 10.79
C PRO A 258 -4.52 32.91 10.93
N PRO A 259 -3.72 33.45 10.00
CA PRO A 259 -3.48 34.89 9.95
C PRO A 259 -4.78 35.63 9.64
N GLN A 260 -5.13 36.63 10.45
CA GLN A 260 -6.21 37.58 10.18
C GLN A 260 -5.66 38.80 9.44
N ASP A 261 -6.08 39.04 8.19
CA ASP A 261 -6.11 40.38 7.58
C ASP A 261 -7.03 40.45 6.33
N THR A 262 -7.29 41.65 5.84
CA THR A 262 -8.56 42.19 5.31
C THR A 262 -8.60 42.46 3.79
N GLY A 263 -7.94 41.62 2.98
CA GLY A 263 -7.99 41.71 1.50
C GLY A 263 -8.95 40.71 0.84
N ALA A 264 -9.56 41.08 -0.28
CA ALA A 264 -10.36 40.18 -1.13
C ALA A 264 -9.43 39.09 -1.73
N ALA A 265 -9.40 37.91 -1.10
CA ALA A 265 -8.59 36.78 -1.53
C ALA A 265 -9.30 35.96 -2.62
N VAL A 266 -8.56 35.46 -3.61
CA VAL A 266 -9.07 34.44 -4.53
C VAL A 266 -9.25 33.15 -3.73
N ARG A 267 -10.48 32.64 -3.67
CA ARG A 267 -10.81 31.45 -2.88
C ARG A 267 -10.65 30.16 -3.68
N VAL A 268 -10.11 29.15 -3.00
CA VAL A 268 -10.02 27.77 -3.46
C VAL A 268 -10.59 26.87 -2.36
N ALA A 269 -11.66 26.15 -2.65
CA ALA A 269 -12.19 25.14 -1.73
C ALA A 269 -11.37 23.85 -1.84
N LEU A 270 -11.14 23.18 -0.72
CA LEU A 270 -10.70 21.79 -0.67
C LEU A 270 -11.96 20.97 -0.45
N ARG A 271 -12.49 20.43 -1.54
CA ARG A 271 -13.80 19.75 -1.55
C ARG A 271 -13.75 18.53 -2.45
N GLN A 272 -14.36 17.44 -2.01
CA GLN A 272 -14.38 16.14 -2.68
C GLN A 272 -12.97 15.63 -3.00
N VAL A 273 -12.02 15.82 -2.07
CA VAL A 273 -10.62 15.42 -2.23
C VAL A 273 -10.03 16.04 -3.51
N ALA A 274 -10.31 17.33 -3.74
CA ALA A 274 -9.80 18.12 -4.85
C ALA A 274 -9.63 19.61 -4.48
N PHE A 275 -8.73 20.31 -5.19
CA PHE A 275 -8.68 21.77 -5.18
C PHE A 275 -9.73 22.31 -6.15
N VAL A 276 -10.62 23.18 -5.69
CA VAL A 276 -11.73 23.73 -6.49
C VAL A 276 -11.71 25.26 -6.45
N PRO A 277 -11.33 25.94 -7.54
CA PRO A 277 -10.90 25.39 -8.82
C PRO A 277 -9.46 24.84 -8.77
N ALA A 278 -9.15 23.85 -9.63
CA ALA A 278 -7.81 23.26 -9.75
C ALA A 278 -6.81 24.18 -10.48
N ARG A 279 -7.27 25.33 -11.00
CA ARG A 279 -6.42 26.38 -11.59
C ARG A 279 -6.94 27.74 -11.18
N VAL A 280 -6.05 28.60 -10.71
CA VAL A 280 -6.35 30.00 -10.42
C VAL A 280 -5.32 30.92 -11.08
N ARG A 281 -5.78 32.11 -11.48
CA ARG A 281 -4.93 33.21 -11.92
C ARG A 281 -5.03 34.34 -10.92
N VAL A 282 -3.89 34.87 -10.52
CA VAL A 282 -3.76 36.01 -9.61
C VAL A 282 -2.70 36.97 -10.15
N GLN A 283 -2.73 38.23 -9.73
CA GLN A 283 -1.68 39.20 -9.99
C GLN A 283 -0.63 39.20 -8.86
N VAL A 284 0.57 39.67 -9.17
CA VAL A 284 1.59 39.94 -8.15
C VAL A 284 1.01 40.81 -7.04
N GLY A 285 1.21 40.37 -5.80
CA GLY A 285 0.73 40.99 -4.58
C GLY A 285 -0.66 40.55 -4.11
N GLN A 286 -1.37 39.71 -4.88
CA GLN A 286 -2.64 39.14 -4.45
C GLN A 286 -2.46 37.90 -3.55
N THR A 287 -3.50 37.61 -2.77
CA THR A 287 -3.58 36.48 -1.85
C THR A 287 -4.55 35.43 -2.37
N VAL A 288 -4.15 34.17 -2.28
CA VAL A 288 -5.05 33.02 -2.44
C VAL A 288 -5.42 32.49 -1.05
N GLU A 289 -6.70 32.24 -0.83
CA GLU A 289 -7.24 31.62 0.39
C GLU A 289 -7.74 30.21 0.05
N TRP A 290 -7.23 29.21 0.75
CA TRP A 290 -7.77 27.86 0.74
C TRP A 290 -8.67 27.65 1.96
N VAL A 291 -9.80 26.99 1.75
CA VAL A 291 -10.74 26.62 2.82
C VAL A 291 -10.98 25.12 2.72
N ASN A 292 -10.80 24.40 3.81
CA ASN A 292 -11.18 23.00 3.80
C ASN A 292 -12.68 22.83 4.02
N GLU A 293 -13.39 22.33 3.01
CA GLU A 293 -14.82 22.00 3.05
C GLU A 293 -15.05 20.48 3.17
N ASP A 294 -13.99 19.68 3.24
CA ASP A 294 -14.05 18.25 3.46
C ASP A 294 -13.85 17.91 4.95
N PRO A 295 -14.47 16.81 5.44
CA PRO A 295 -14.13 16.22 6.74
C PRO A 295 -12.71 15.61 6.75
N THR A 296 -12.13 15.38 5.57
CA THR A 296 -10.77 14.89 5.38
C THR A 296 -9.77 16.04 5.50
N VAL A 297 -8.67 15.81 6.22
CA VAL A 297 -7.62 16.83 6.41
C VAL A 297 -6.77 17.02 5.16
N HIS A 298 -6.39 18.26 4.85
CA HIS A 298 -5.65 18.57 3.62
C HIS A 298 -4.46 19.50 3.86
N THR A 299 -3.53 19.55 2.91
CA THR A 299 -2.49 20.59 2.82
C THR A 299 -2.49 21.26 1.46
N VAL A 300 -1.81 22.41 1.39
CA VAL A 300 -1.49 23.18 0.19
C VAL A 300 0.04 23.25 0.11
N THR A 301 0.67 22.30 -0.57
CA THR A 301 2.11 22.11 -0.59
C THR A 301 2.66 22.30 -1.99
N THR A 302 3.69 23.13 -2.16
CA THR A 302 4.35 23.26 -3.48
C THR A 302 5.10 22.00 -3.87
N ASP A 303 5.09 21.65 -5.15
CA ASP A 303 5.81 20.48 -5.68
C ASP A 303 7.33 20.56 -5.44
N ASP A 304 7.89 21.78 -5.44
CA ASP A 304 9.31 22.04 -5.13
C ASP A 304 9.60 22.20 -3.62
N ARG A 305 8.55 22.11 -2.79
CA ARG A 305 8.60 22.22 -1.32
C ARG A 305 9.19 23.53 -0.80
N THR A 306 9.15 24.59 -1.61
CA THR A 306 9.58 25.94 -1.19
C THR A 306 8.66 26.51 -0.11
N TRP A 307 7.37 26.17 -0.14
CA TRP A 307 6.42 26.45 0.93
C TRP A 307 5.31 25.41 1.02
N SER A 308 4.71 25.31 2.21
CA SER A 308 3.57 24.44 2.49
C SER A 308 2.64 25.08 3.50
N SER A 309 1.33 24.86 3.35
CA SER A 309 0.41 25.04 4.46
C SER A 309 0.67 23.99 5.54
N PRO A 310 0.14 24.24 6.74
CA PRO A 310 -0.15 23.20 7.73
C PRO A 310 -1.24 22.26 7.26
N LEU A 311 -1.55 21.23 8.06
CA LEU A 311 -2.84 20.56 7.91
C LEU A 311 -3.98 21.54 8.15
N LEU A 312 -4.98 21.42 7.29
CA LEU A 312 -6.24 22.10 7.38
C LEU A 312 -7.29 21.04 7.70
N ARG A 313 -7.88 21.09 8.89
CA ARG A 313 -9.08 20.35 9.27
C ARG A 313 -10.32 20.98 8.65
N GLU A 314 -11.45 20.29 8.72
CA GLU A 314 -12.73 20.82 8.24
C GLU A 314 -12.98 22.24 8.78
N GLY A 315 -13.28 23.18 7.88
CA GLY A 315 -13.51 24.59 8.17
C GLY A 315 -12.24 25.45 8.32
N GLU A 316 -11.06 24.86 8.49
CA GLU A 316 -9.80 25.60 8.61
C GLU A 316 -9.38 26.24 7.28
N ARG A 317 -8.60 27.32 7.37
CA ARG A 317 -8.23 28.17 6.24
C ARG A 317 -6.73 28.41 6.20
N PHE A 318 -6.19 28.48 5.00
CA PHE A 318 -4.81 28.88 4.74
C PHE A 318 -4.76 30.03 3.75
N ARG A 319 -3.85 30.98 3.94
CA ARG A 319 -3.67 32.12 3.04
C ARG A 319 -2.21 32.25 2.65
N HIS A 320 -1.96 32.52 1.37
CA HIS A 320 -0.63 32.78 0.86
C HIS A 320 -0.66 33.96 -0.13
N ARG A 321 0.19 34.95 0.10
CA ARG A 321 0.39 36.10 -0.79
C ARG A 321 1.48 35.78 -1.81
N PHE A 322 1.22 36.08 -3.08
CA PHE A 322 2.15 35.80 -4.17
C PHE A 322 2.87 37.08 -4.62
N ASP A 323 4.15 37.21 -4.26
CA ASP A 323 4.92 38.44 -4.50
C ASP A 323 5.78 38.41 -5.76
N ARG A 324 5.82 37.27 -6.46
CA ARG A 324 6.61 37.09 -7.67
C ARG A 324 5.76 36.43 -8.76
N PRO A 325 5.88 36.90 -10.02
CA PRO A 325 5.20 36.26 -11.13
C PRO A 325 5.76 34.85 -11.33
N GLY A 326 4.94 33.94 -11.81
CA GLY A 326 5.35 32.55 -12.01
C GLY A 326 4.20 31.56 -12.03
N ARG A 327 4.55 30.29 -12.24
CA ARG A 327 3.61 29.17 -12.23
C ARG A 327 3.96 28.21 -11.10
N PHE A 328 3.09 28.11 -10.11
CA PHE A 328 3.28 27.26 -8.94
C PHE A 328 2.42 26.01 -9.08
N ARG A 329 3.06 24.84 -9.05
CA ARG A 329 2.36 23.56 -8.94
C ARG A 329 2.25 23.19 -7.47
N VAL A 330 1.04 22.85 -7.05
CA VAL A 330 0.71 22.57 -5.66
C VAL A 330 0.00 21.23 -5.59
N HIS A 331 0.28 20.47 -4.54
CA HIS A 331 -0.38 19.22 -4.20
C HIS A 331 -0.78 19.17 -2.71
N CYS A 332 -1.63 18.22 -2.36
CA CYS A 332 -1.91 17.85 -0.96
C CYS A 332 -0.99 16.69 -0.58
N GLU A 333 -0.30 16.78 0.56
CA GLU A 333 0.71 15.79 0.96
C GLU A 333 0.09 14.47 1.50
N PRO A 334 -1.01 14.51 2.27
CA PRO A 334 -1.80 13.31 2.58
C PRO A 334 -2.48 12.70 1.35
N HIS A 335 -2.79 13.51 0.32
CA HIS A 335 -3.56 13.12 -0.86
C HIS A 335 -2.83 13.53 -2.16
N PRO A 336 -1.75 12.83 -2.56
CA PRO A 336 -0.85 13.27 -3.65
C PRO A 336 -1.52 13.44 -5.04
N GLN A 337 -2.71 12.85 -5.21
CA GLN A 337 -3.54 13.01 -6.41
C GLN A 337 -4.23 14.39 -6.48
N MET A 338 -4.44 15.07 -5.35
CA MET A 338 -4.95 16.44 -5.34
C MET A 338 -3.85 17.35 -5.85
N ARG A 339 -4.08 17.99 -7.00
CA ARG A 339 -3.11 18.92 -7.60
C ARG A 339 -3.82 20.16 -8.12
N MET A 340 -3.15 21.30 -8.03
CA MET A 340 -3.59 22.55 -8.64
C MET A 340 -2.42 23.33 -9.24
N ILE A 341 -2.77 24.31 -10.08
CA ILE A 341 -1.81 25.26 -10.66
C ILE A 341 -2.26 26.67 -10.27
N ILE A 342 -1.31 27.48 -9.81
CA ILE A 342 -1.49 28.91 -9.55
C ILE A 342 -0.62 29.65 -10.57
N GLU A 343 -1.25 30.47 -11.40
CA GLU A 343 -0.59 31.35 -12.35
C GLU A 343 -0.58 32.77 -11.79
N VAL A 344 0.60 33.28 -11.43
CA VAL A 344 0.80 34.63 -10.94
C VAL A 344 1.28 35.50 -12.10
N GLN A 345 0.42 36.41 -12.54
CA GLN A 345 0.71 37.35 -13.61
C GLN A 345 1.39 38.60 -13.05
N PRO A 346 2.31 39.24 -13.79
CA PRO A 346 2.79 40.57 -13.43
C PRO A 346 1.61 41.54 -13.25
N THR A 347 1.72 42.48 -12.32
CA THR A 347 0.76 43.58 -12.24
C THR A 347 0.78 44.32 -13.60
N PRO A 348 -0.37 44.51 -14.26
CA PRO A 348 -0.40 45.32 -15.47
C PRO A 348 0.20 46.69 -15.14
N ILE A 349 1.28 47.06 -15.82
CA ILE A 349 1.77 48.43 -15.76
C ILE A 349 0.67 49.27 -16.41
N GLY A 350 -0.03 50.07 -15.61
CA GLY A 350 -0.96 51.07 -16.12
C GLY A 350 -0.21 52.01 -17.05
N VAL A 351 -0.51 51.95 -18.34
CA VAL A 351 -0.17 53.03 -19.27
C VAL A 351 -1.15 54.16 -19.03
N ASP A 352 -0.97 54.88 -17.91
CA ASP A 352 -1.68 56.15 -17.71
C ASP A 352 -1.24 57.14 -18.79
N ALA A 353 -2.23 57.76 -19.40
CA ALA A 353 -2.16 58.69 -20.52
C ALA A 353 -0.94 59.64 -20.44
N VAL A 354 -0.08 59.58 -21.46
CA VAL A 354 0.79 60.70 -21.80
C VAL A 354 -0.11 61.85 -22.24
N ALA A 355 -0.44 62.73 -21.30
CA ALA A 355 -1.03 64.03 -21.61
C ALA A 355 -0.02 64.81 -22.46
N VAL A 356 -0.23 64.83 -23.77
CA VAL A 356 0.46 65.75 -24.68
C VAL A 356 0.00 67.16 -24.34
N ARG A 357 0.74 67.85 -23.46
CA ARG A 357 0.66 69.30 -23.35
C ARG A 357 1.20 69.90 -24.65
N ARG A 358 0.32 70.28 -25.57
CA ARG A 358 0.65 71.34 -26.53
C ARG A 358 0.65 72.65 -25.76
N GLY A 359 1.84 73.11 -25.41
CA GLY A 359 2.06 74.45 -24.89
C GLY A 359 1.82 75.50 -25.97
N ASP A 360 1.22 76.60 -25.55
CA ASP A 360 1.17 77.88 -26.25
C ASP A 360 2.53 78.26 -26.85
N ARG A 361 2.50 78.75 -28.09
CA ARG A 361 3.46 79.73 -28.58
C ARG A 361 2.67 80.98 -28.98
N THR A 362 3.06 82.06 -28.33
CA THR A 362 2.84 83.48 -28.64
C THR A 362 2.84 83.82 -30.12
#